data_AF-A0A1H5X9Z2-F1
#
_entry.id   AF-A0A1H5X9Z2-F1
#
_cell.length_a   1.000
_cell.length_b   1.000
_cell.length_c   1.000
_cell.angle_alpha   90.00
_cell.angle_beta   90.00
_cell.angle_gamma   90.00
#
_symmetry.space_group_name_H-M   'P 1'
#
loop_
_entity.id
_entity.type
_entity.pdbx_description
1 polymer ?
#
loop_
_entity_poly.entity_id
_entity_poly.type
_entity_poly.pdbx_seq_one_letter_code
_entity_poly.pdbx_strand_id
1 'polypeptide(L)'
;MSTPPELYDPACWTRMLAAAAWPPAQASIGVLTRAAFKARRGRLLSWCFPATGPQASVADWDGEAPAEMAVLLVADEAVLHALRGEGLALLPRLVRRGELHAYVLKTRDALEAAGLDEFVEDLGLAFPRH
;
A
#
# COMPACT_ATOMS: atom_id res chain seq x y z
N MET A 1 -19.62 -7.74 18.45
CA MET A 1 -18.70 -6.87 17.69
C MET A 1 -17.63 -7.78 17.13
N SER A 2 -17.69 -8.09 15.84
CA SER A 2 -16.68 -8.95 15.20
C SER A 2 -15.35 -8.19 15.24
N THR A 3 -14.35 -8.74 15.91
CA THR A 3 -12.97 -8.27 15.82
C THR A 3 -12.67 -8.06 14.34
N PRO A 4 -12.22 -6.86 13.89
CA PRO A 4 -11.79 -6.72 12.52
C PRO A 4 -10.72 -7.81 12.29
N PRO A 5 -10.84 -8.64 11.23
CA PRO A 5 -9.81 -9.61 10.91
C PRO A 5 -8.46 -8.91 10.96
N GLU A 6 -7.45 -9.53 11.58
CA GLU A 6 -6.18 -8.90 11.99
C GLU A 6 -5.48 -8.11 10.89
N LEU A 7 -5.81 -8.40 9.62
CA LEU A 7 -5.40 -7.65 8.44
C LEU A 7 -5.72 -6.15 8.53
N TYR A 8 -6.80 -5.73 9.19
CA TYR A 8 -7.22 -4.33 9.24
C TYR A 8 -6.94 -3.66 10.60
N ASP A 9 -6.01 -4.20 11.39
CA ASP A 9 -5.51 -3.53 12.60
C ASP A 9 -4.43 -2.48 12.23
N PRO A 10 -4.73 -1.17 12.31
CA PRO A 10 -3.78 -0.13 11.92
C PRO A 10 -2.54 -0.09 12.82
N ALA A 11 -2.64 -0.53 14.08
CA ALA A 11 -1.52 -0.53 15.01
C ALA A 11 -0.49 -1.62 14.66
N CYS A 12 -0.93 -2.76 14.12
CA CYS A 12 -0.03 -3.78 13.60
C CYS A 12 0.74 -3.28 12.37
N TRP A 13 0.05 -2.66 11.42
CA TRP A 13 0.68 -2.11 10.22
C TRP A 13 1.63 -0.97 10.53
N THR A 14 1.24 -0.05 11.41
CA THR A 14 2.09 1.06 11.85
C THR A 14 3.42 0.55 12.43
N ARG A 15 3.38 -0.49 13.28
CA ARG A 15 4.59 -1.11 13.83
C ARG A 15 5.48 -1.75 12.75
N MET A 16 4.88 -2.46 11.80
CA MET A 16 5.61 -3.07 10.70
C MET A 16 6.28 -2.02 9.80
N LEU A 17 5.53 -0.96 9.44
CA LEU A 17 6.06 0.16 8.65
C LEU A 17 7.20 0.87 9.37
N ALA A 18 7.09 1.09 10.68
CA ALA A 18 8.15 1.70 11.49
C ALA A 18 9.45 0.87 11.50
N ALA A 19 9.35 -0.46 11.47
CA ALA A 19 10.50 -1.35 11.40
C ALA A 19 11.22 -1.31 10.04
N ALA A 20 10.53 -0.91 8.97
CA ALA A 20 11.11 -0.84 7.62
C ALA A 20 11.98 0.40 7.38
N ALA A 21 12.00 1.37 8.31
CA ALA A 21 12.78 2.62 8.20
C ALA A 21 12.56 3.38 6.89
N TRP A 22 11.32 3.40 6.39
CA TRP A 22 10.96 4.09 5.15
C TRP A 22 11.14 5.61 5.27
N PRO A 23 11.65 6.31 4.24
CA PRO A 23 11.78 7.76 4.25
C PRO A 23 10.41 8.48 4.33
N PRO A 24 10.36 9.74 4.77
CA PRO A 24 9.12 10.50 4.71
C PRO A 24 8.63 10.68 3.26
N ALA A 25 7.32 10.57 3.05
CA ALA A 25 6.66 10.76 1.77
C ALA A 25 5.36 11.57 1.93
N GLN A 26 5.04 12.40 0.94
CA GLN A 26 3.86 13.27 0.97
C GLN A 26 2.59 12.58 0.48
N ALA A 27 2.74 11.55 -0.36
CA ALA A 27 1.63 10.75 -0.87
C ALA A 27 1.46 9.45 -0.07
N SER A 28 0.27 8.86 -0.17
CA SER A 28 -0.07 7.61 0.52
C SER A 28 -0.01 6.39 -0.40
N ILE A 29 0.17 5.22 0.20
CA ILE A 29 0.04 3.92 -0.47
C ILE A 29 -1.21 3.24 0.07
N GLY A 30 -2.13 2.87 -0.83
CA GLY A 30 -3.30 2.10 -0.48
C GLY A 30 -3.05 0.61 -0.59
N VAL A 31 -3.65 -0.18 0.30
CA VAL A 31 -3.59 -1.63 0.30
C VAL A 31 -4.99 -2.19 0.50
N LEU A 32 -5.38 -3.11 -0.38
CA LEU A 32 -6.66 -3.79 -0.28
C LEU A 32 -6.61 -5.23 -0.80
N THR A 33 -7.62 -6.00 -0.42
CA THR A 33 -7.76 -7.36 -0.92
C THR A 33 -8.19 -7.37 -2.38
N ARG A 34 -7.78 -8.40 -3.12
CA ARG A 34 -8.25 -8.65 -4.50
C ARG A 34 -9.78 -8.77 -4.57
N ALA A 35 -10.39 -9.33 -3.54
CA ALA A 35 -11.85 -9.43 -3.42
C ALA A 35 -12.51 -8.05 -3.31
N ALA A 36 -11.99 -7.18 -2.43
CA ALA A 36 -12.49 -5.81 -2.30
C ALA A 36 -12.33 -5.06 -3.61
N PHE A 37 -11.13 -5.09 -4.22
CA PHE A 37 -10.82 -4.42 -5.49
C PHE A 37 -11.80 -4.80 -6.60
N LYS A 38 -12.03 -6.11 -6.81
CA LYS A 38 -12.99 -6.60 -7.82
C LYS A 38 -14.42 -6.17 -7.54
N ALA A 39 -14.82 -6.16 -6.26
CA ALA A 39 -16.16 -5.78 -5.86
C ALA A 39 -16.39 -4.26 -5.85
N ARG A 40 -15.33 -3.45 -6.04
CA ARG A 40 -15.34 -1.99 -5.86
C ARG A 40 -15.95 -1.56 -4.53
N ARG A 41 -15.76 -2.38 -3.49
CA ARG A 41 -16.23 -2.10 -2.13
C ARG A 41 -15.45 -2.90 -1.12
N GLY A 42 -15.26 -2.37 0.08
CA GLY A 42 -14.61 -3.09 1.18
C GLY A 42 -13.88 -2.15 2.10
N ARG A 43 -12.69 -2.55 2.55
CA ARG A 43 -11.81 -1.74 3.38
C ARG A 43 -10.51 -1.47 2.66
N LEU A 44 -10.06 -0.22 2.77
CA LEU A 44 -8.78 0.27 2.27
C LEU A 44 -7.89 0.57 3.47
N LEU A 45 -6.72 -0.05 3.50
CA LEU A 45 -5.64 0.29 4.42
C LEU A 45 -4.76 1.32 3.75
N SER A 46 -4.58 2.49 4.36
CA SER A 46 -3.72 3.55 3.86
C SER A 46 -2.44 3.59 4.68
N TRP A 47 -1.30 3.62 3.99
CA TRP A 47 0.02 3.84 4.57
C TRP A 47 0.47 5.25 4.25
N CYS A 48 0.77 6.01 5.29
CA CYS A 48 1.30 7.37 5.21
C CYS A 48 2.67 7.41 5.88
N PHE A 49 3.55 8.25 5.36
CA PHE A 49 4.94 8.36 5.85
C PHE A 49 5.25 9.82 6.22
N PRO A 50 4.55 10.42 7.19
CA PRO A 50 4.87 11.79 7.62
C PRO A 50 6.25 11.82 8.30
N ALA A 51 6.84 13.02 8.39
CA ALA A 51 8.14 13.21 9.05
C ALA A 51 8.15 12.80 10.54
N THR A 52 6.97 12.69 11.17
CA THR A 52 6.79 12.22 12.55
C THR A 52 6.84 10.69 12.69
N GLY A 53 6.95 9.96 11.58
CA GLY A 53 7.01 8.50 11.53
C GLY A 53 5.83 7.89 10.77
N PRO A 54 5.99 6.67 10.23
CA PRO A 54 4.95 6.04 9.43
C PRO A 54 3.69 5.76 10.24
N GLN A 55 2.55 5.81 9.56
CA GLN A 55 1.23 5.57 10.13
C GLN A 55 0.39 4.77 9.15
N ALA A 56 -0.44 3.87 9.71
CA ALA A 56 -1.47 3.20 8.96
C ALA A 56 -2.86 3.62 9.46
N SER A 57 -3.82 3.72 8.55
CA SER A 57 -5.23 3.95 8.85
C SER A 57 -6.10 3.04 7.99
N VAL A 58 -7.33 2.77 8.43
CA VAL A 58 -8.30 1.98 7.68
C VAL A 58 -9.56 2.79 7.49
N ALA A 59 -10.07 2.79 6.26
CA ALA A 59 -11.35 3.39 5.91
C ALA A 59 -12.18 2.41 5.08
N ASP A 60 -13.49 2.66 5.01
CA ASP A 60 -14.33 2.02 4.01
C ASP A 60 -13.93 2.51 2.61
N TRP A 61 -14.03 1.60 1.65
CA TRP A 61 -13.70 1.84 0.25
C TRP A 61 -14.92 1.58 -0.61
N ASP A 62 -15.18 2.48 -1.55
CA ASP A 62 -16.33 2.51 -2.46
C ASP A 62 -15.92 2.41 -3.94
N GLY A 63 -14.66 2.08 -4.20
CA GLY A 63 -14.13 1.89 -5.55
C GLY A 63 -13.27 3.05 -6.05
N GLU A 64 -13.16 4.14 -5.29
CA GLU A 64 -12.32 5.29 -5.64
C GLU A 64 -11.12 5.42 -4.72
N ALA A 65 -9.94 5.68 -5.29
CA ALA A 65 -8.74 5.92 -4.52
C ALA A 65 -8.71 7.40 -4.07
N PRO A 66 -8.35 7.71 -2.82
CA PRO A 66 -8.16 9.08 -2.37
C PRO A 66 -7.18 9.86 -3.24
N ALA A 67 -7.36 11.17 -3.35
CA ALA A 67 -6.58 12.01 -4.26
C ALA A 67 -5.08 12.06 -3.89
N GLU A 68 -4.74 11.89 -2.62
CA GLU A 68 -3.37 11.83 -2.09
C GLU A 68 -2.68 10.47 -2.31
N MET A 69 -3.42 9.47 -2.79
CA MET A 69 -2.91 8.12 -2.99
C MET A 69 -2.10 8.03 -4.29
N ALA A 70 -0.86 7.59 -4.15
CA ALA A 70 0.09 7.45 -5.24
C ALA A 70 0.12 6.05 -5.84
N VAL A 71 -0.02 5.04 -4.99
CA VAL A 71 0.09 3.63 -5.38
C VAL A 71 -1.00 2.84 -4.68
N LEU A 72 -1.59 1.89 -5.40
CA LEU A 72 -2.56 0.93 -4.89
C LEU A 72 -1.99 -0.49 -4.99
N LEU A 73 -1.84 -1.17 -3.85
CA LEU A 73 -1.38 -2.55 -3.75
C LEU A 73 -2.58 -3.48 -3.54
N VAL A 74 -2.71 -4.48 -4.41
CA VAL A 74 -3.83 -5.41 -4.43
C VAL A 74 -3.32 -6.85 -4.38
N ALA A 75 -3.71 -7.59 -3.34
CA ALA A 75 -3.32 -9.00 -3.19
C ALA A 75 -4.42 -9.79 -2.48
N ASP A 76 -4.32 -11.11 -2.46
CA ASP A 76 -5.21 -11.94 -1.65
C ASP A 76 -4.89 -11.78 -0.15
N GLU A 77 -5.88 -12.00 0.72
CA GLU A 77 -5.75 -11.76 2.18
C GLU A 77 -4.57 -12.52 2.81
N ALA A 78 -4.35 -13.77 2.40
CA ALA A 78 -3.20 -14.57 2.85
C ALA A 78 -1.84 -13.92 2.51
N VAL A 79 -1.72 -13.29 1.34
CA VAL A 79 -0.50 -12.58 0.90
C VAL A 79 -0.29 -11.33 1.76
N LEU A 80 -1.36 -10.60 2.07
CA LEU A 80 -1.27 -9.41 2.93
C LEU A 80 -0.92 -9.77 4.38
N HIS A 81 -1.40 -10.91 4.89
CA HIS A 81 -0.97 -11.42 6.19
C HIS A 81 0.52 -11.78 6.23
N ALA A 82 1.03 -12.46 5.19
CA ALA A 82 2.45 -12.76 5.06
C ALA A 82 3.29 -11.46 4.99
N LEU A 83 2.86 -10.49 4.18
CA LEU A 83 3.51 -9.19 4.07
C LEU A 83 3.57 -8.44 5.41
N ARG A 84 2.50 -8.45 6.19
CA ARG A 84 2.48 -7.86 7.54
C ARG A 84 3.47 -8.55 8.49
N GLY A 85 3.59 -9.88 8.39
CA GLY A 85 4.45 -10.67 9.27
C GLY A 85 5.94 -10.61 8.92
N GLU A 86 6.25 -10.61 7.62
CA GLU A 86 7.63 -10.66 7.10
C GLU A 86 8.18 -9.27 6.73
N GLY A 87 7.32 -8.27 6.57
CA GLY A 87 7.68 -6.89 6.31
C GLY A 87 7.85 -6.52 4.84
N LEU A 88 8.13 -5.23 4.58
CA LEU A 88 8.11 -4.63 3.24
C LEU A 88 9.19 -5.18 2.30
N ALA A 89 10.25 -5.79 2.81
CA ALA A 89 11.26 -6.46 1.99
C ALA A 89 10.67 -7.59 1.12
N LEU A 90 9.50 -8.11 1.47
CA LEU A 90 8.79 -9.13 0.69
C LEU A 90 8.13 -8.55 -0.58
N LEU A 91 7.85 -7.23 -0.64
CA LEU A 91 7.08 -6.60 -1.71
C LEU A 91 7.63 -6.87 -3.12
N PRO A 92 8.93 -6.67 -3.43
CA PRO A 92 9.43 -6.86 -4.79
C PRO A 92 9.26 -8.31 -5.26
N ARG A 93 9.38 -9.27 -4.34
CA ARG A 93 9.17 -10.70 -4.63
C ARG A 93 7.70 -11.01 -4.93
N LEU A 94 6.77 -10.44 -4.18
CA LEU A 94 5.32 -10.65 -4.39
C LEU A 94 4.85 -10.03 -5.71
N VAL A 95 5.38 -8.86 -6.07
CA VAL A 95 5.10 -8.22 -7.37
C VAL A 95 5.62 -9.08 -8.52
N ARG A 96 6.89 -9.50 -8.47
CA ARG A 96 7.48 -10.35 -9.53
C ARG A 96 6.75 -11.67 -9.73
N ARG A 97 6.15 -12.23 -8.68
CA ARG A 97 5.36 -13.47 -8.74
C ARG A 97 3.92 -13.27 -9.18
N GLY A 98 3.46 -12.03 -9.32
CA GLY A 98 2.06 -11.71 -9.61
C GLY A 98 1.11 -12.01 -8.44
N GLU A 99 1.64 -12.23 -7.24
CA GLU A 99 0.84 -12.45 -6.02
C GLU A 99 0.29 -11.12 -5.48
N LEU A 100 1.06 -10.04 -5.65
CA LEU A 100 0.68 -8.66 -5.36
C LEU A 100 0.71 -7.85 -6.66
N HIS A 101 -0.36 -7.11 -6.93
CA HIS A 101 -0.47 -6.20 -8.07
C HIS A 101 -0.35 -4.78 -7.56
N ALA A 102 0.53 -3.98 -8.17
CA ALA A 102 0.67 -2.58 -7.83
C ALA A 102 0.19 -1.72 -9.00
N TYR A 103 -0.68 -0.76 -8.70
CA TYR A 103 -1.22 0.20 -9.66
C TYR A 103 -0.71 1.59 -9.28
N VAL A 104 0.02 2.22 -10.21
CA VAL A 104 0.51 3.58 -10.05
C VAL A 104 -0.58 4.55 -10.48
N LEU A 105 -0.99 5.44 -9.57
CA LEU A 105 -2.13 6.37 -9.76
C LEU A 105 -1.69 7.80 -10.10
N LYS A 106 -0.38 8.07 -10.05
CA LYS A 106 0.23 9.39 -10.26
C LYS A 106 1.28 9.32 -11.36
N THR A 107 1.58 10.46 -11.96
CA THR A 107 2.68 10.59 -12.93
C THR A 107 4.03 10.39 -12.22
N ARG A 108 5.08 10.11 -13.00
CA ARG A 108 6.45 10.01 -12.47
C ARG A 108 6.85 11.28 -11.70
N ASP A 109 6.67 12.45 -12.30
CA ASP A 109 7.02 13.73 -11.67
C ASP A 109 6.29 13.96 -10.33
N ALA A 110 5.03 13.53 -10.24
CA ALA A 110 4.27 13.61 -9.00
C ALA A 110 4.74 12.61 -7.94
N LEU A 111 5.28 11.45 -8.35
CA LEU A 111 5.86 10.46 -7.42
C LEU A 111 7.21 10.93 -6.90
N GLU A 112 8.05 11.51 -7.77
CA GLU A 112 9.33 12.12 -7.39
C GLU A 112 9.10 13.28 -6.40
N ALA A 113 8.18 14.19 -6.72
CA ALA A 113 7.80 15.28 -5.81
C ALA A 113 7.25 14.78 -4.46
N ALA A 114 6.64 13.59 -4.44
CA ALA A 114 6.11 12.95 -3.24
C ALA A 114 7.12 12.06 -2.49
N GLY A 115 8.31 11.80 -3.06
CA GLY A 115 9.33 10.90 -2.50
C GLY A 115 8.99 9.40 -2.62
N LEU A 116 8.26 8.99 -3.66
CA LEU A 116 7.84 7.61 -3.90
C LEU A 116 8.33 7.03 -5.24
N ASP A 117 9.12 7.76 -6.01
CA ASP A 117 9.66 7.30 -7.30
C ASP A 117 10.63 6.12 -7.13
N GLU A 118 11.59 6.21 -6.19
CA GLU A 118 12.52 5.10 -5.89
C GLU A 118 11.76 3.83 -5.49
N PHE A 119 10.70 3.98 -4.69
CA PHE A 119 9.84 2.86 -4.31
C PHE A 119 9.18 2.17 -5.52
N VAL A 120 8.64 2.96 -6.46
CA VAL A 120 7.99 2.41 -7.65
C VAL A 120 9.02 1.74 -8.56
N GLU A 121 10.23 2.30 -8.68
CA GLU A 121 11.34 1.70 -9.42
C GLU A 121 11.79 0.36 -8.79
N ASP A 122 11.91 0.28 -7.46
CA ASP A 122 12.29 -0.93 -6.73
C ASP A 122 11.30 -2.09 -6.89
N LEU A 123 10.01 -1.77 -7.06
CA LEU A 123 8.98 -2.76 -7.38
C LEU A 123 9.09 -3.29 -8.82
N GLY A 124 9.93 -2.68 -9.67
CA GLY A 124 10.06 -3.02 -11.08
C GLY A 124 8.82 -2.66 -11.90
N LEU A 125 8.06 -1.65 -11.45
CA LEU A 125 6.83 -1.22 -12.12
C LEU A 125 7.16 -0.28 -13.27
N ALA A 126 6.56 -0.52 -14.43
CA ALA A 126 6.61 0.41 -15.53
C ALA A 126 5.60 1.55 -15.29
N PHE A 127 6.04 2.80 -15.37
CA PHE A 127 5.15 3.94 -15.31
C PHE A 127 4.21 3.94 -16.53
N PRO A 128 2.90 4.20 -16.36
CA PRO A 128 2.03 4.43 -17.50
C PRO A 128 2.49 5.70 -18.22
N ARG A 129 2.74 5.59 -19.54
CA ARG A 129 2.92 6.75 -20.41
C ARG A 129 1.54 7.40 -20.57
N HIS A 130 1.25 8.45 -19.82
CA HIS A 130 0.11 9.33 -20.05
C HIS A 130 0.53 10.53 -20.88
#